data_AF-N8RSN4-F1
#
_entry.id   AF-N8RSN4-F1
#
_cell.length_a   1.000
_cell.length_b   1.000
_cell.length_c   1.000
_cell.angle_alpha   90.00
_cell.angle_beta   90.00
_cell.angle_gamma   90.00
#
_symmetry.space_group_name_H-M   'P 1'
#
loop_
_entity.id
_entity.type
_entity.pdbx_description
1 polymer ?
#
loop_
_entity_poly.entity_id
_entity_poly.type
_entity_poly.pdbx_seq_one_letter_code
_entity_poly.pdbx_strand_id
1 'polypeptide(L)' 'GEHDHVHLLVNYPPKVAISSLVNSLKGASSRILRTKHPEIKSKLWGNALWSPSYFAASCAGAPIGIIKQYIQQQQTPH' A
#
# COMPACT_ATOMS: atom_id res chain seq x y z
N GLY A 1 -2.53 -8.75 8.31
CA GLY A 1 -2.92 -7.87 7.21
C GLY A 1 -3.89 -8.64 6.39
N GLU A 2 -5.00 -8.05 5.99
CA GLU A 2 -5.92 -8.77 5.11
C GLU A 2 -5.17 -9.15 3.82
N HIS A 3 -5.57 -10.26 3.22
CA HIS A 3 -4.86 -10.85 2.07
C HIS A 3 -4.94 -9.99 0.79
N ASP A 4 -5.58 -8.82 0.84
CA ASP A 4 -5.91 -7.97 -0.30
C ASP A 4 -5.35 -6.52 -0.21
N HIS A 5 -4.70 -6.14 0.89
CA HIS A 5 -4.13 -4.78 1.05
C HIS A 5 -2.71 -4.77 1.64
N VAL A 6 -1.97 -3.67 1.38
CA VAL A 6 -0.60 -3.47 1.89
C VAL A 6 -0.50 -2.16 2.68
N HIS A 7 0.05 -2.24 3.89
CA HIS A 7 0.35 -1.08 4.74
C HIS A 7 1.83 -0.73 4.64
N LEU A 8 2.14 0.54 4.39
CA LEU A 8 3.51 1.06 4.33
C LEU A 8 3.69 2.20 5.31
N LEU A 9 4.68 2.08 6.19
CA LEU A 9 5.20 3.21 6.96
C LEU A 9 6.41 3.78 6.23
N VAL A 10 6.30 5.01 5.74
CA VAL A 10 7.31 5.65 4.89
C VAL A 10 7.70 7.02 5.42
N ASN A 11 9.01 7.24 5.53
CA ASN A 11 9.59 8.58 5.66
C ASN A 11 9.97 9.07 4.26
N TYR A 12 9.48 10.24 3.85
CA TYR A 12 9.68 10.77 2.50
C TYR A 12 9.84 12.29 2.51
N PRO A 13 10.50 12.90 1.51
CA PRO A 13 10.73 14.34 1.49
C PRO A 13 9.42 15.15 1.42
N PRO A 14 9.26 16.23 2.20
CA PRO A 14 8.00 16.99 2.29
C PRO A 14 7.62 17.68 0.97
N LYS A 15 8.60 17.91 0.09
CA LYS A 15 8.38 18.47 -1.26
C LYS A 15 7.71 17.50 -2.24
N VAL A 16 7.62 16.22 -1.89
CA VAL A 16 7.00 15.19 -2.74
C VAL A 16 5.54 15.04 -2.34
N ALA A 17 4.63 15.19 -3.28
CA ALA A 17 3.22 14.92 -3.06
C ALA A 17 3.00 13.43 -2.76
N ILE A 18 2.20 13.12 -1.73
CA ILE A 18 1.87 11.73 -1.35
C ILE A 18 1.27 10.97 -2.54
N SER A 19 0.38 11.61 -3.30
CA SER A 19 -0.24 11.02 -4.49
C SER A 19 0.80 10.55 -5.52
N SER A 20 1.84 11.36 -5.77
CA SER A 20 2.94 11.01 -6.67
C SER A 20 3.76 9.83 -6.15
N LEU A 21 4.04 9.81 -4.84
CA LEU A 21 4.75 8.69 -4.20
C LEU A 21 3.94 7.39 -4.32
N VAL A 22 2.66 7.42 -3.94
CA VAL A 22 1.77 6.25 -3.98
C VAL A 22 1.58 5.74 -5.41
N ASN A 23 1.39 6.62 -6.39
CA ASN A 23 1.30 6.23 -7.80
C ASN A 23 2.57 5.55 -8.29
N SER A 24 3.74 6.08 -7.91
CA SER A 24 5.03 5.49 -8.26
C SER A 24 5.20 4.10 -7.63
N LEU A 25 4.87 3.94 -6.34
CA LEU A 25 4.94 2.67 -5.63
C LEU A 25 3.99 1.63 -6.24
N LYS A 26 2.73 1.99 -6.49
CA LYS A 26 1.72 1.09 -7.08
C LYS A 26 2.10 0.70 -8.51
N GLY A 27 2.58 1.65 -9.32
CA GLY A 27 3.01 1.40 -10.69
C GLY A 27 4.24 0.49 -10.77
N ALA A 28 5.28 0.81 -10.01
CA ALA A 28 6.52 0.03 -9.98
C ALA A 28 6.28 -1.38 -9.46
N SER A 29 5.58 -1.53 -8.34
CA SER A 29 5.24 -2.85 -7.79
C SER A 29 4.37 -3.68 -8.75
N SER A 30 3.38 -3.08 -9.40
CA SER A 30 2.56 -3.77 -10.42
C SER A 30 3.40 -4.29 -11.58
N ARG A 31 4.33 -3.47 -12.09
CA ARG A 31 5.23 -3.88 -13.17
C ARG A 31 6.16 -5.01 -12.72
N ILE A 32 6.84 -4.84 -11.60
CA ILE A 32 7.80 -5.82 -11.07
C ILE A 32 7.10 -7.15 -10.81
N LEU A 33 5.93 -7.13 -10.18
CA LEU A 33 5.20 -8.34 -9.82
C LEU A 33 4.72 -9.09 -11.06
N ARG A 34 4.22 -8.40 -12.10
CA ARG A 34 3.84 -9.04 -13.37
C ARG A 34 5.02 -9.63 -14.13
N THR A 35 6.20 -9.04 -14.00
CA THR A 35 7.42 -9.57 -14.63
C THR A 35 7.94 -10.79 -13.88
N LYS A 36 7.94 -10.75 -12.54
CA LYS A 36 8.46 -11.85 -11.71
C LYS A 36 7.47 -13.00 -11.55
N HIS A 37 6.18 -12.70 -11.58
CA HIS A 37 5.07 -13.64 -11.38
C HIS A 37 4.05 -13.51 -12.50
N PRO A 38 4.34 -13.98 -13.72
CA PRO A 38 3.41 -13.92 -14.85
C PRO A 38 2.06 -14.60 -14.55
N GLU A 39 2.04 -15.60 -13.66
CA GLU A 39 0.86 -16.31 -13.19
C GLU A 39 -0.16 -15.40 -12.49
N ILE A 40 0.27 -14.24 -11.98
CA ILE A 40 -0.65 -13.32 -11.30
C ILE A 40 -1.69 -12.74 -12.26
N LYS A 41 -1.39 -12.66 -13.57
CA LYS A 41 -2.28 -12.08 -14.58
C LYS A 41 -3.66 -12.75 -14.62
N SER A 42 -3.74 -14.06 -14.34
CA SER A 42 -5.02 -14.79 -14.30
C SER A 42 -5.81 -14.56 -13.02
N LYS A 43 -5.19 -13.99 -11.98
CA LYS A 43 -5.78 -13.72 -10.67
C LYS A 43 -6.23 -12.26 -10.50
N LEU A 44 -5.89 -11.39 -11.45
CA LEU A 44 -6.26 -9.97 -11.39
C LEU A 44 -7.70 -9.77 -11.84
N TRP A 45 -8.40 -8.87 -11.16
CA TRP A 45 -9.69 -8.37 -11.64
C TRP A 45 -9.43 -7.42 -12.81
N GLY A 46 -9.45 -7.99 -14.02
CA GLY A 46 -9.06 -7.30 -15.24
C GLY A 46 -7.56 -7.02 -15.30
N ASN A 47 -7.18 -5.82 -15.74
CA ASN A 47 -5.78 -5.46 -15.97
C ASN A 47 -5.16 -4.65 -14.82
N ALA A 48 -5.80 -4.50 -13.66
CA ALA A 48 -5.26 -3.73 -12.54
C ALA A 48 -4.79 -4.66 -11.39
N LEU A 49 -3.59 -4.39 -10.84
CA LEU A 49 -3.13 -5.09 -9.63
C LEU A 49 -3.66 -4.41 -8.37
N TRP A 50 -3.65 -3.08 -8.35
CA TRP A 50 -4.07 -2.29 -7.21
C TRP A 50 -5.40 -1.60 -7.51
N SER A 51 -6.25 -1.46 -6.49
CA SER A 51 -7.36 -0.50 -6.51
C SER A 51 -6.85 0.91 -6.87
N PRO A 52 -7.60 1.75 -7.59
CA PRO A 52 -7.18 3.13 -7.86
C PRO A 52 -7.03 3.96 -6.56
N SER A 53 -7.79 3.64 -5.53
CA SER A 53 -7.80 4.34 -4.24
C SER A 53 -6.55 4.07 -3.40
N TYR A 54 -6.29 4.94 -2.42
CA TYR A 54 -5.30 4.74 -1.37
C TYR A 54 -5.71 5.51 -0.11
N PHE A 55 -5.19 5.09 1.04
CA PHE A 55 -5.34 5.81 2.30
C PHE A 55 -3.96 6.32 2.74
N ALA A 56 -3.90 7.56 3.23
CA ALA A 56 -2.70 8.14 3.79
C ALA A 56 -3.06 8.96 5.02
N ALA A 57 -2.33 8.73 6.11
CA ALA A 57 -2.49 9.47 7.35
C ALA A 57 -1.11 9.91 7.86
N SER A 58 -1.00 11.15 8.31
CA SER A 58 0.20 11.63 8.99
C SER A 58 0.24 11.05 10.40
N CYS A 59 1.39 10.53 10.79
CA CYS A 59 1.63 10.13 12.17
C CYS A 59 2.39 11.27 12.87
N ALA A 60 1.69 12.36 13.19
CA ALA A 60 2.27 13.45 13.96
C ALA A 60 2.50 12.97 15.41
N GLY A 61 3.75 12.63 15.75
CA GLY A 61 4.15 12.32 17.14
C GLY A 61 3.65 11.00 17.74
N ALA A 62 2.88 10.18 17.01
CA ALA A 62 2.42 8.89 17.51
C ALA A 62 3.61 7.90 17.61
N PRO A 63 3.88 7.33 18.80
CA PRO A 63 4.91 6.30 18.94
C PRO A 63 4.64 5.15 17.97
N ILE A 64 5.69 4.56 17.41
CA ILE A 64 5.62 3.42 16.48
C ILE A 64 4.69 2.28 16.98
N GLY A 65 4.52 2.14 18.30
CA GLY A 65 3.57 1.22 18.92
C GLY A 65 2.10 1.46 18.56
N ILE A 66 1.67 2.71 18.45
CA ILE A 66 0.29 3.09 18.06
C ILE A 66 0.05 2.80 16.57
N ILE A 67 1.04 3.08 15.72
CA ILE A 67 0.97 2.74 14.28
C ILE A 67 0.89 1.23 14.10
N LYS A 68 1.67 0.47 14.87
CA LYS A 68 1.63 -1.00 14.87
C LYS A 68 0.27 -1.52 15.36
N GLN A 69 -0.30 -0.92 16.41
CA GLN A 69 -1.64 -1.25 16.89
C GLN A 69 -2.72 -0.92 15.84
N TYR A 70 -2.64 0.21 15.14
CA TYR A 70 -3.57 0.53 14.04
C TYR A 70 -3.49 -0.50 12.91
N ILE A 71 -2.27 -0.86 12.48
CA ILE A 71 -2.05 -1.91 11.46
C ILE A 71 -2.55 -3.28 11.94
N GLN A 72 -2.53 -3.56 13.25
CA GLN A 72 -3.06 -4.79 13.84
C GLN A 72 -4.59 -4.77 13.96
N GLN A 73 -5.20 -3.64 14.33
CA GLN A 73 -6.65 -3.49 14.45
C GLN A 73 -7.36 -3.49 13.08
N GLN A 74 -6.68 -3.03 12.02
CA GLN A 74 -7.13 -3.19 10.63
C GLN A 74 -7.10 -4.66 10.13
N GLN A 75 -6.61 -5.62 10.94
CA GLN A 75 -6.62 -7.06 10.60
C GLN A 75 -7.84 -7.79 11.16
N THR A 76 -8.66 -7.10 11.95
CA THR A 76 -9.88 -7.64 12.55
C THR A 76 -11.05 -6.82 12.04
N PRO A 77 -11.80 -7.31 11.05
CA PRO A 77 -13.14 -6.79 10.81
C PRO A 77 -14.01 -7.12 12.02
N HIS A 78 -14.91 -6.21 12.39
CA HIS A 78 -16.11 -6.59 13.13
C HIS A 78 -17.05 -7.37 12.21
#